data_AF-A0A2P2I019-F1
#
_entry.id   AF-A0A2P2I019-F1
#
_cell.length_a   1.000
_cell.length_b   1.000
_cell.length_c   1.000
_cell.angle_alpha   90.00
_cell.angle_beta   90.00
_cell.angle_gamma   90.00
#
_symmetry.space_group_name_H-M   'P 1'
#
loop_
_entity.id
_entity.type
_entity.pdbx_description
1 polymer ?
#
loop_
_entity_poly.entity_id
_entity_poly.type
_entity_poly.pdbx_seq_one_letter_code
_entity_poly.pdbx_strand_id
1 'polypeptide(L)'
;MAKFGGKEIRGEELTAETIKQQMTDLEWNKVYEMSRDKHLYQSLISSLFPTIHGSDEVKRGILLMMFGGVPKKTNEGTTLRGDINVCIVGDPSTAKSQLLKQVSDFSPRAIYTSGKASTAAGLTAAVVKDEESHEFVIEAGALMLADNGICCIDEFDKMDIRDQVAIHEAMEQQTISITKAGVKATLNARTSILAAANPIGGRYDRTKSLRQNISLSAPLMSRFDLFFILVDECNEVTDYAIARRIVDLHSHIEEQVERVYSLEEIQRYIMFARQFKPRLNKEAGEYLVEQYKSLRQRDATGSSNSSWRITVRQLESMIRLAEAMARMNCSDEVQPKHVKEGYRLLNKSIIRVEQPDVHLEEDEGIDEDMDVDAPTDENTAPNGQITGDEAASTVQSQKSTDPNKKKLKLSYEDYRNLSNLLIIHMRQEEAKLEESDDSPESSSGLLRSDVVNWYLEEVAADIETESELLEKKMMIEKVLDRLTYHDQVIIPLTRTGLKEPGASSEEVQDPMLVVHPNYIIDT
;
A
#
# COMPACT_ATOMS: atom_id res chain seq x y z
N MET A 1 3.72 -32.32 9.10
CA MET A 1 4.77 -33.23 9.63
C MET A 1 5.57 -33.77 8.45
N ALA A 2 6.78 -33.27 8.21
CA ALA A 2 7.65 -33.82 7.17
C ALA A 2 8.29 -35.12 7.66
N LYS A 3 7.98 -36.25 7.00
CA LYS A 3 8.67 -37.52 7.20
C LYS A 3 9.98 -37.46 6.41
N PHE A 4 11.09 -37.30 7.13
CA PHE A 4 12.43 -37.58 6.62
C PHE A 4 13.03 -38.70 7.48
N GLY A 5 13.45 -39.81 6.87
CA GLY A 5 14.41 -40.73 7.47
C GLY A 5 14.02 -41.47 8.76
N GLY A 6 12.74 -41.74 9.02
CA GLY A 6 12.34 -42.79 9.98
C GLY A 6 12.63 -42.55 11.48
N LYS A 7 13.00 -41.35 11.92
CA LYS A 7 13.01 -40.98 13.34
C LYS A 7 12.40 -39.61 13.57
N GLU A 8 11.36 -39.59 14.41
CA GLU A 8 10.74 -38.37 14.92
C GLU A 8 11.73 -37.61 15.81
N ILE A 9 12.08 -36.37 15.44
CA ILE A 9 12.93 -35.51 16.26
C ILE A 9 12.03 -34.56 17.05
N ARG A 10 11.98 -34.78 18.37
CA ARG A 10 11.53 -33.80 19.34
C ARG A 10 12.56 -32.67 19.40
N GLY A 11 12.17 -31.48 18.95
CA GLY A 11 12.42 -30.16 19.56
C GLY A 11 13.75 -29.76 20.22
N GLU A 12 14.84 -30.51 20.11
CA GLU A 12 16.16 -30.08 20.61
C GLU A 12 16.94 -29.40 19.49
N GLU A 13 17.63 -28.31 19.85
CA GLU A 13 18.25 -27.34 18.94
C GLU A 13 19.13 -28.02 17.88
N LEU A 14 18.61 -28.14 16.66
CA LEU A 14 19.37 -28.53 15.47
C LEU A 14 20.46 -27.49 15.21
N THR A 15 21.65 -27.67 15.75
CA THR A 15 22.82 -26.86 15.42
C THR A 15 23.25 -27.09 13.95
N ALA A 16 23.86 -26.08 13.32
CA ALA A 16 24.34 -26.21 11.94
C ALA A 16 25.29 -27.43 11.76
N GLU A 17 26.02 -27.81 12.81
CA GLU A 17 26.89 -28.98 12.84
C GLU A 17 26.11 -30.30 12.86
N THR A 18 24.99 -30.40 13.59
CA THR A 18 24.14 -31.60 13.58
C THR A 18 23.40 -31.76 12.26
N ILE A 19 23.00 -30.66 11.62
CA ILE A 19 22.46 -30.70 10.25
C ILE A 19 23.53 -31.15 9.25
N LYS A 20 24.75 -30.61 9.36
CA LYS A 20 25.87 -31.02 8.51
C LYS A 20 26.22 -32.50 8.67
N GLN A 21 26.17 -33.03 9.90
CA GLN A 21 26.41 -34.45 10.17
C GLN A 21 25.30 -35.38 9.63
N GLN A 22 24.09 -34.86 9.43
CA GLN A 22 22.96 -35.61 8.88
C GLN A 22 22.91 -35.57 7.34
N MET A 23 23.59 -34.62 6.71
CA MET A 23 23.62 -34.47 5.25
C MET A 23 24.65 -35.40 4.61
N THR A 24 24.29 -35.90 3.43
CA THR A 24 25.26 -36.59 2.57
C THR A 24 26.29 -35.61 2.01
N ASP A 25 27.49 -36.08 1.69
CA ASP A 25 28.56 -35.23 1.13
C ASP A 25 28.13 -34.55 -0.18
N LEU A 26 27.28 -35.20 -0.99
CA LEU A 26 26.73 -34.63 -2.23
C LEU A 26 25.76 -33.48 -1.96
N GLU A 27 24.87 -33.62 -0.98
CA GLU A 27 23.97 -32.55 -0.57
C GLU A 27 24.73 -31.36 0.01
N TRP A 28 25.77 -31.64 0.81
CA TRP A 28 26.63 -30.61 1.37
C TRP A 28 27.39 -29.82 0.30
N ASN A 29 27.97 -30.51 -0.69
CA ASN A 29 28.69 -29.86 -1.78
C ASN A 29 27.77 -28.92 -2.58
N LYS A 30 26.53 -29.34 -2.86
CA LYS A 30 25.54 -28.47 -3.53
C LYS A 30 25.15 -27.27 -2.68
N VAL A 31 24.91 -27.46 -1.37
CA VAL A 31 24.63 -26.34 -0.44
C VAL A 31 25.80 -25.35 -0.38
N TYR A 32 27.03 -25.87 -0.42
CA TYR A 32 28.23 -25.05 -0.46
C TYR A 32 28.37 -24.28 -1.78
N GLU A 33 28.11 -24.91 -2.92
CA GLU A 33 28.07 -24.23 -4.22
C GLU A 33 27.01 -23.11 -4.25
N MET A 34 25.80 -23.38 -3.78
CA MET A 34 24.73 -22.38 -3.66
C MET A 34 25.16 -21.18 -2.81
N SER A 35 25.84 -21.41 -1.68
CA SER A 35 26.33 -20.33 -0.81
C SER A 35 27.38 -19.41 -1.45
N ARG A 36 28.12 -19.91 -2.45
CA ARG A 36 29.16 -19.14 -3.14
C ARG A 36 28.65 -18.40 -4.37
N ASP A 37 27.44 -18.72 -4.81
CA ASP A 37 26.83 -18.07 -5.97
C ASP A 37 26.51 -16.60 -5.65
N LYS A 38 27.05 -15.69 -6.46
CA LYS A 38 26.82 -14.24 -6.31
C LYS A 38 25.41 -13.83 -6.72
N HIS A 39 24.77 -14.61 -7.59
CA HIS A 39 23.42 -14.35 -8.09
C HIS A 39 22.36 -15.21 -7.41
N LEU A 40 22.70 -15.84 -6.28
CA LEU A 40 21.80 -16.71 -5.50
C LEU A 40 20.43 -16.07 -5.28
N TYR A 41 20.39 -14.77 -4.96
CA TYR A 41 19.14 -14.07 -4.69
C TYR A 41 18.14 -14.14 -5.86
N GLN A 42 18.62 -13.92 -7.09
CA GLN A 42 17.76 -13.95 -8.29
C GLN A 42 17.47 -15.38 -8.74
N SER A 43 18.47 -16.27 -8.68
CA SER A 43 18.30 -17.69 -9.01
C SER A 43 17.30 -18.39 -8.11
N LEU A 44 17.28 -18.07 -6.80
CA LEU A 44 16.28 -18.58 -5.84
C LEU A 44 14.88 -18.09 -6.19
N ILE A 45 14.73 -16.81 -6.54
CA ILE A 45 13.41 -16.23 -6.89
C ILE A 45 12.85 -16.89 -8.15
N SER A 46 13.66 -17.01 -9.20
CA SER A 46 13.23 -17.64 -10.46
C SER A 46 12.93 -19.13 -10.29
N SER A 47 13.67 -19.83 -9.42
CA SER A 47 13.47 -21.25 -9.15
C SER A 47 12.27 -21.53 -8.24
N LEU A 48 12.00 -20.65 -7.27
CA LEU A 48 10.86 -20.78 -6.35
C LEU A 48 9.54 -20.45 -7.02
N PHE A 49 9.49 -19.41 -7.86
CA PHE A 49 8.27 -18.92 -8.51
C PHE A 49 8.33 -19.01 -10.04
N PRO A 50 8.44 -20.22 -10.63
CA PRO A 50 8.56 -20.38 -12.08
C PRO A 50 7.29 -20.02 -12.84
N THR A 51 6.11 -20.22 -12.25
CA THR A 51 4.81 -20.05 -12.91
C THR A 51 4.29 -18.62 -12.89
N ILE A 52 4.79 -17.79 -11.98
CA ILE A 52 4.29 -16.44 -11.74
C ILE A 52 5.22 -15.44 -12.44
N HIS A 53 4.71 -14.71 -13.42
CA HIS A 53 5.44 -13.62 -14.05
C HIS A 53 5.25 -12.31 -13.27
N GLY A 54 6.29 -11.48 -13.18
CA GLY A 54 6.26 -10.19 -12.49
C GLY A 54 6.43 -10.25 -10.96
N SER A 55 6.18 -9.10 -10.31
CA SER A 55 6.18 -8.92 -8.86
C SER A 55 7.47 -9.34 -8.14
N ASP A 56 8.63 -9.04 -8.72
CA ASP A 56 9.93 -9.46 -8.19
C ASP A 56 10.19 -8.96 -6.77
N GLU A 57 9.73 -7.76 -6.41
CA GLU A 57 9.90 -7.23 -5.06
C GLU A 57 9.07 -8.00 -4.02
N VAL A 58 7.90 -8.49 -4.41
CA VAL A 58 7.06 -9.33 -3.54
C VAL A 58 7.73 -10.67 -3.30
N LYS A 59 8.25 -11.30 -4.37
CA LYS A 59 8.99 -12.56 -4.29
C LYS A 59 10.24 -12.42 -3.42
N ARG A 60 10.96 -11.30 -3.54
CA ARG A 60 12.10 -10.91 -2.69
C ARG A 60 11.72 -10.83 -1.22
N GLY A 61 10.59 -10.18 -0.90
CA GLY A 61 10.08 -10.08 0.47
C GLY A 61 9.66 -11.42 1.05
N ILE A 62 8.94 -12.25 0.27
CA ILE A 62 8.53 -13.60 0.68
C ILE A 62 9.76 -14.48 0.94
N LEU A 63 10.79 -14.41 0.08
CA LEU A 63 12.02 -15.15 0.28
C LEU A 63 12.69 -14.80 1.62
N LEU A 64 12.75 -13.50 1.96
CA LEU A 64 13.32 -13.06 3.24
C LEU A 64 12.49 -13.49 4.45
N MET A 65 11.17 -13.51 4.30
CA MET A 65 10.27 -14.07 5.32
C MET A 65 10.59 -15.56 5.60
N MET A 66 10.91 -16.34 4.56
CA MET A 66 11.24 -17.77 4.72
C MET A 66 12.57 -18.01 5.45
N PHE A 67 13.56 -17.14 5.26
CA PHE A 67 14.82 -17.20 6.03
C PHE A 67 14.65 -16.67 7.46
N GLY A 68 13.79 -15.67 7.67
CA GLY A 68 13.48 -15.05 8.96
C GLY A 68 14.67 -14.34 9.61
N GLY A 69 14.41 -13.46 10.59
CA GLY A 69 15.42 -12.75 11.38
C GLY A 69 15.80 -13.49 12.66
N VAL A 70 16.73 -12.92 13.44
CA VAL A 70 17.26 -13.58 14.65
C VAL A 70 16.35 -13.29 15.85
N PRO A 71 15.72 -14.31 16.46
CA PRO A 71 15.01 -14.10 17.72
C PRO A 71 16.03 -13.82 18.83
N LYS A 72 15.81 -12.75 19.60
CA LYS A 72 16.70 -12.32 20.68
C LYS A 72 15.94 -12.32 22.01
N LYS A 73 16.66 -12.64 23.09
CA LYS A 73 16.16 -12.47 24.45
C LYS A 73 16.95 -11.34 25.08
N THR A 74 16.25 -10.34 25.63
CA THR A 74 16.88 -9.27 26.39
C THR A 74 17.29 -9.80 27.77
N ASN A 75 18.18 -9.08 28.45
CA ASN A 75 18.59 -9.41 29.82
C ASN A 75 17.43 -9.31 30.82
N GLU A 76 16.37 -8.57 30.46
CA GLU A 76 15.14 -8.38 31.25
C GLU A 76 14.12 -9.51 31.06
N GLY A 77 14.44 -10.51 30.24
CA GLY A 77 13.56 -11.67 29.99
C GLY A 77 12.50 -11.42 28.92
N THR A 78 12.47 -10.25 28.28
CA THR A 78 11.58 -9.98 27.15
C THR A 78 12.12 -10.62 25.86
N THR A 79 11.24 -11.28 25.12
CA THR A 79 11.58 -11.88 23.83
C THR A 79 11.34 -10.88 22.70
N LEU A 80 12.40 -10.55 21.96
CA LEU A 80 12.32 -9.78 20.73
C LEU A 80 12.01 -10.73 19.57
N ARG A 81 10.93 -10.42 18.85
CA ARG A 81 10.53 -11.15 17.63
C ARG A 81 11.64 -11.09 16.58
N GLY A 82 12.01 -12.26 16.05
CA GLY A 82 12.89 -12.40 14.88
C GLY A 82 12.13 -12.58 13.56
N ASP A 83 10.88 -13.02 13.63
CA ASP A 83 10.05 -13.31 12.45
C ASP A 83 9.60 -12.04 11.71
N ILE A 84 9.50 -12.15 10.39
CA ILE A 84 9.11 -11.07 9.49
C ILE A 84 7.69 -11.35 9.03
N ASN A 85 6.82 -10.34 9.12
CA ASN A 85 5.44 -10.45 8.63
C ASN A 85 5.29 -9.66 7.32
N VAL A 86 4.65 -10.28 6.33
CA VAL A 86 4.46 -9.71 5.00
C VAL A 86 2.97 -9.66 4.69
N CYS A 87 2.50 -8.51 4.20
CA CYS A 87 1.14 -8.34 3.71
C CYS A 87 1.16 -7.95 2.23
N ILE A 88 0.35 -8.64 1.43
CA ILE A 88 0.16 -8.39 0.02
C ILE A 88 -1.26 -7.85 -0.18
N VAL A 89 -1.36 -6.66 -0.74
CA VAL A 89 -2.61 -5.99 -1.07
C VAL A 89 -2.64 -5.84 -2.57
N GLY A 90 -3.80 -5.99 -3.20
CA GLY A 90 -3.87 -5.71 -4.63
C GLY A 90 -5.20 -6.01 -5.23
N ASP A 91 -5.34 -5.75 -6.51
CA ASP A 91 -6.59 -6.00 -7.21
C ASP A 91 -6.88 -7.52 -7.31
N PRO A 92 -8.15 -7.92 -7.52
CA PRO A 92 -8.48 -9.30 -7.88
C PRO A 92 -7.65 -9.77 -9.08
N SER A 93 -7.45 -11.09 -9.19
CA SER A 93 -6.72 -11.70 -10.31
C SER A 93 -5.21 -11.41 -10.42
N THR A 94 -4.61 -10.70 -9.47
CA THR A 94 -3.15 -10.40 -9.43
C THR A 94 -2.27 -11.55 -8.89
N ALA A 95 -2.70 -12.82 -9.03
CA ALA A 95 -2.01 -14.04 -8.58
C ALA A 95 -1.62 -14.11 -7.08
N LYS A 96 -2.20 -13.27 -6.21
CA LYS A 96 -1.91 -13.26 -4.75
C LYS A 96 -2.13 -14.61 -4.09
N SER A 97 -3.31 -15.22 -4.25
CA SER A 97 -3.60 -16.53 -3.66
C SER A 97 -2.68 -17.64 -4.20
N GLN A 98 -2.17 -17.49 -5.43
CA GLN A 98 -1.20 -18.44 -5.99
C GLN A 98 0.16 -18.34 -5.28
N LEU A 99 0.61 -17.13 -4.93
CA LEU A 99 1.82 -16.93 -4.11
C LEU A 99 1.67 -17.61 -2.74
N LEU A 100 0.51 -17.46 -2.08
CA LEU A 100 0.27 -18.08 -0.77
C LEU A 100 0.27 -19.60 -0.86
N LYS A 101 -0.42 -20.19 -1.84
CA LYS A 101 -0.45 -21.65 -2.05
C LYS A 101 0.94 -22.22 -2.32
N GLN A 102 1.72 -21.52 -3.15
CA GLN A 102 3.07 -21.95 -3.47
C GLN A 102 3.99 -21.94 -2.24
N VAL A 103 3.84 -20.95 -1.36
CA VAL A 103 4.58 -20.91 -0.09
C VAL A 103 4.12 -22.00 0.87
N SER A 104 2.81 -22.29 0.93
CA SER A 104 2.29 -23.36 1.78
C SER A 104 2.74 -24.75 1.35
N ASP A 105 2.81 -24.98 0.03
CA ASP A 105 3.24 -26.26 -0.53
C ASP A 105 4.75 -26.44 -0.40
N PHE A 106 5.51 -25.35 -0.48
CA PHE A 106 6.96 -25.38 -0.37
C PHE A 106 7.44 -25.57 1.07
N SER A 107 6.77 -24.99 2.08
CA SER A 107 7.27 -25.04 3.46
C SER A 107 6.62 -26.18 4.27
N PRO A 108 7.39 -27.11 4.85
CA PRO A 108 6.85 -28.29 5.54
C PRO A 108 6.05 -28.01 6.82
N ARG A 109 6.13 -26.77 7.33
CA ARG A 109 5.40 -26.27 8.51
C ARG A 109 4.56 -25.04 8.16
N ALA A 110 4.12 -24.92 6.91
CA ALA A 110 3.19 -23.87 6.53
C ALA A 110 1.75 -24.37 6.52
N ILE A 111 0.84 -23.49 6.93
CA ILE A 111 -0.60 -23.75 6.94
C ILE A 111 -1.26 -22.65 6.13
N TYR A 112 -2.11 -23.06 5.19
CA TYR A 112 -2.95 -22.16 4.42
C TYR A 112 -4.34 -22.11 5.03
N THR A 113 -4.84 -20.91 5.28
CA THR A 113 -6.20 -20.68 5.76
C THR A 113 -6.84 -19.48 5.07
N SER A 114 -8.15 -19.50 4.91
CA SER A 114 -8.92 -18.34 4.44
C SER A 114 -9.52 -17.61 5.64
N GLY A 115 -9.46 -16.28 5.63
CA GLY A 115 -10.01 -15.43 6.68
C GLY A 115 -11.52 -15.59 6.87
N LYS A 116 -12.25 -15.96 5.83
CA LYS A 116 -13.70 -16.21 5.91
C LYS A 116 -14.05 -17.60 6.45
N ALA A 117 -13.23 -18.60 6.14
CA ALA A 117 -13.42 -19.98 6.59
C ALA A 117 -12.84 -20.22 8.00
N SER A 118 -11.97 -19.33 8.45
CA SER A 118 -11.37 -19.38 9.78
C SER A 118 -12.30 -18.76 10.81
N THR A 119 -12.46 -19.40 11.95
CA THR A 119 -13.03 -18.79 13.16
C THR A 119 -11.92 -18.53 14.17
N ALA A 120 -12.12 -17.64 15.15
CA ALA A 120 -11.16 -17.43 16.25
C ALA A 120 -10.70 -18.75 16.89
N ALA A 121 -11.62 -19.70 17.07
CA ALA A 121 -11.33 -21.02 17.62
C ALA A 121 -10.40 -21.84 16.70
N GLY A 122 -10.65 -21.82 15.38
CA GLY A 122 -9.82 -22.50 14.39
C GLY A 122 -8.46 -21.84 14.14
N LEU A 123 -8.35 -20.51 14.33
CA LEU A 123 -7.08 -19.77 14.21
C LEU A 123 -6.19 -19.93 15.45
N THR A 124 -6.78 -19.84 16.64
CA THR A 124 -6.03 -19.80 17.90
C THR A 124 -5.97 -21.15 18.61
N ALA A 125 -6.76 -21.33 19.66
CA ALA A 125 -7.02 -22.62 20.27
C ALA A 125 -8.44 -22.63 20.84
N ALA A 126 -9.10 -23.78 20.74
CA ALA A 126 -10.42 -24.00 21.29
C ALA A 126 -10.31 -24.82 22.57
N VAL A 127 -11.20 -24.59 23.52
CA VAL A 127 -11.35 -25.49 24.67
C VAL A 127 -12.56 -26.36 24.39
N VAL A 128 -12.33 -27.64 24.15
CA VAL A 128 -13.36 -28.62 23.84
C VAL A 128 -13.46 -29.56 25.04
N LYS A 129 -14.70 -29.90 25.42
CA LYS A 129 -14.93 -30.92 26.45
C LYS A 129 -14.86 -32.27 25.76
N ASP A 130 -13.91 -33.10 26.15
CA ASP A 130 -13.82 -34.46 25.62
C ASP A 130 -14.94 -35.32 26.23
N GLU A 131 -15.62 -36.09 25.39
CA GLU A 131 -16.78 -36.91 25.81
C GLU A 131 -16.33 -38.15 26.57
N GLU A 132 -15.12 -38.66 26.32
CA GLU A 132 -14.59 -39.84 26.99
C GLU A 132 -14.03 -39.53 28.38
N SER A 133 -13.24 -38.46 28.52
CA SER A 133 -12.62 -38.06 29.79
C SER A 133 -13.48 -37.10 30.63
N HIS A 134 -14.49 -36.46 30.03
CA HIS A 134 -15.24 -35.33 30.61
C HIS A 134 -14.36 -34.13 31.04
N GLU A 135 -13.08 -34.12 30.68
CA GLU A 135 -12.15 -33.02 30.95
C GLU A 135 -12.16 -32.01 29.80
N PHE A 136 -11.80 -30.77 30.13
CA PHE A 136 -11.64 -29.71 29.14
C PHE A 136 -10.24 -29.79 28.54
N VAL A 137 -10.16 -30.19 27.27
CA VAL A 137 -8.91 -30.30 26.51
C VAL A 137 -8.77 -29.08 25.60
N ILE A 138 -7.53 -28.65 25.38
CA ILE A 138 -7.24 -27.56 24.44
C ILE A 138 -6.94 -28.17 23.07
N GLU A 139 -7.75 -27.82 22.08
CA GLU A 139 -7.49 -28.10 20.67
C GLU A 139 -6.67 -26.97 20.06
N ALA A 140 -5.53 -27.32 19.46
CA ALA A 140 -4.62 -26.36 18.82
C ALA A 140 -5.18 -25.92 17.46
N GLY A 141 -5.31 -24.61 17.26
CA GLY A 141 -5.70 -24.03 15.97
C GLY A 141 -4.52 -23.86 15.00
N ALA A 142 -4.84 -23.32 13.82
CA ALA A 142 -3.91 -23.18 12.69
C ALA A 142 -2.63 -22.43 13.05
N LEU A 143 -2.72 -21.34 13.82
CA LEU A 143 -1.55 -20.53 14.16
C LEU A 143 -0.59 -21.27 15.10
N MET A 144 -1.12 -22.12 16.00
CA MET A 144 -0.30 -22.94 16.88
C MET A 144 0.34 -24.13 16.16
N LEU A 145 -0.41 -24.76 15.26
CA LEU A 145 0.10 -25.87 14.44
C LEU A 145 1.25 -25.41 13.52
N ALA A 146 1.26 -24.14 13.13
CA ALA A 146 2.29 -23.51 12.32
C ALA A 146 3.51 -22.98 13.12
N ASP A 147 3.69 -23.30 14.41
CA ASP A 147 4.83 -22.80 15.22
C ASP A 147 6.19 -23.01 14.51
N ASN A 148 7.06 -21.99 14.54
CA ASN A 148 8.32 -21.83 13.80
C ASN A 148 8.22 -21.97 12.26
N GLY A 149 7.00 -21.89 11.72
CA GLY A 149 6.68 -21.95 10.30
C GLY A 149 6.02 -20.67 9.80
N ILE A 150 5.18 -20.82 8.77
CA ILE A 150 4.52 -19.70 8.08
C ILE A 150 3.02 -19.95 8.08
N CYS A 151 2.24 -19.00 8.59
CA CYS A 151 0.79 -19.02 8.47
C CYS A 151 0.38 -18.14 7.28
N CYS A 152 -0.19 -18.75 6.26
CA CYS A 152 -0.69 -18.06 5.07
C CYS A 152 -2.19 -17.79 5.24
N ILE A 153 -2.59 -16.52 5.29
CA ILE A 153 -3.97 -16.10 5.46
C ILE A 153 -4.43 -15.38 4.20
N ASP A 154 -5.34 -15.99 3.46
CA ASP A 154 -6.01 -15.34 2.32
C ASP A 154 -7.27 -14.59 2.78
N GLU A 155 -7.69 -13.57 2.03
CA GLU A 155 -8.84 -12.72 2.35
C GLU A 155 -8.78 -12.15 3.78
N PHE A 156 -7.61 -11.66 4.18
CA PHE A 156 -7.35 -11.12 5.51
C PHE A 156 -8.28 -9.94 5.86
N ASP A 157 -8.76 -9.20 4.84
CA ASP A 157 -9.72 -8.11 4.99
C ASP A 157 -11.14 -8.57 5.35
N LYS A 158 -11.49 -9.85 5.11
CA LYS A 158 -12.81 -10.43 5.37
C LYS A 158 -12.95 -11.09 6.73
N MET A 159 -11.91 -11.06 7.56
CA MET A 159 -11.97 -11.63 8.90
C MET A 159 -12.81 -10.78 9.87
N ASP A 160 -13.54 -11.48 10.74
CA ASP A 160 -14.28 -10.87 11.83
C ASP A 160 -13.35 -10.14 12.82
N ILE A 161 -13.86 -9.07 13.44
CA ILE A 161 -13.10 -8.24 14.39
C ILE A 161 -12.59 -9.06 15.60
N ARG A 162 -13.34 -10.07 16.04
CA ARG A 162 -12.91 -10.96 17.16
C ARG A 162 -11.65 -11.75 16.81
N ASP A 163 -11.58 -12.23 15.58
CA ASP A 163 -10.46 -13.04 15.08
C ASP A 163 -9.24 -12.14 14.85
N GLN A 164 -9.46 -10.91 14.37
CA GLN A 164 -8.43 -9.89 14.26
C GLN A 164 -7.78 -9.53 15.60
N VAL A 165 -8.56 -9.43 16.69
CA VAL A 165 -8.02 -9.17 18.05
C VAL A 165 -7.12 -10.32 18.50
N ALA A 166 -7.54 -11.57 18.26
CA ALA A 166 -6.77 -12.75 18.64
C ALA A 166 -5.44 -12.85 17.86
N ILE A 167 -5.47 -12.54 16.56
CA ILE A 167 -4.25 -12.46 15.73
C ILE A 167 -3.36 -11.30 16.20
N HIS A 168 -3.93 -10.16 16.59
CA HIS A 168 -3.16 -9.03 17.09
C HIS A 168 -2.37 -9.39 18.36
N GLU A 169 -2.99 -10.12 19.30
CA GLU A 169 -2.30 -10.67 20.48
C GLU A 169 -1.15 -11.61 20.07
N ALA A 170 -1.43 -12.56 19.17
CA ALA A 170 -0.44 -13.51 18.68
C ALA A 170 0.75 -12.84 17.97
N MET A 171 0.50 -11.82 17.13
CA MET A 171 1.55 -11.08 16.41
C MET A 171 2.38 -10.15 17.31
N GLU A 172 1.77 -9.67 18.41
CA GLU A 172 2.42 -8.82 19.40
C GLU A 172 3.37 -9.61 20.28
N GLN A 173 2.83 -10.62 20.95
CA GLN A 173 3.50 -11.30 22.05
C GLN A 173 4.15 -12.61 21.61
N GLN A 174 3.85 -13.10 20.39
CA GLN A 174 4.19 -14.45 19.92
C GLN A 174 3.67 -15.56 20.85
N THR A 175 2.65 -15.24 21.63
CA THR A 175 1.97 -16.13 22.57
C THR A 175 0.48 -15.81 22.57
N ILE A 176 -0.35 -16.84 22.75
CA ILE A 176 -1.79 -16.71 22.91
C ILE A 176 -2.14 -17.15 24.32
N SER A 177 -2.81 -16.28 25.07
CA SER A 177 -3.29 -16.59 26.41
C SER A 177 -4.75 -17.03 26.37
N ILE A 178 -5.03 -18.20 26.94
CA ILE A 178 -6.40 -18.73 27.02
C ILE A 178 -6.75 -18.92 28.49
N THR A 179 -7.82 -18.23 28.90
CA THR A 179 -8.45 -18.42 30.21
C THR A 179 -9.92 -18.75 29.98
N LYS A 180 -10.23 -20.04 29.83
CA LYS A 180 -11.60 -20.54 29.59
C LYS A 180 -11.82 -21.85 30.34
N ALA A 181 -13.04 -22.06 30.83
CA ALA A 181 -13.49 -23.30 31.48
C ALA A 181 -12.53 -23.84 32.58
N GLY A 182 -11.92 -22.93 33.37
CA GLY A 182 -10.99 -23.30 34.44
C GLY A 182 -9.56 -23.62 33.97
N VAL A 183 -9.30 -23.62 32.67
CA VAL A 183 -7.97 -23.83 32.10
C VAL A 183 -7.31 -22.48 31.83
N LYS A 184 -6.19 -22.22 32.52
CA LYS A 184 -5.30 -21.08 32.28
C LYS A 184 -4.03 -21.58 31.61
N ALA A 185 -3.92 -21.40 30.30
CA ALA A 185 -2.77 -21.85 29.52
C ALA A 185 -2.24 -20.71 28.64
N THR A 186 -0.91 -20.61 28.53
CA THR A 186 -0.23 -19.73 27.58
C THR A 186 0.44 -20.58 26.52
N LEU A 187 0.02 -20.42 25.29
CA LEU A 187 0.46 -21.23 24.15
C LEU A 187 1.37 -20.39 23.27
N ASN A 188 2.49 -20.97 22.84
CA ASN A 188 3.45 -20.28 21.98
C ASN A 188 2.96 -20.29 20.52
N ALA A 189 3.14 -19.17 19.85
CA ALA A 189 2.59 -18.86 18.54
C ALA A 189 3.66 -18.17 17.66
N ARG A 190 4.87 -18.75 17.60
CA ARG A 190 6.01 -18.15 16.89
C ARG A 190 5.89 -18.44 15.41
N THR A 191 5.05 -17.69 14.73
CA THR A 191 4.78 -17.88 13.30
C THR A 191 5.03 -16.59 12.53
N SER A 192 5.56 -16.72 11.32
CA SER A 192 5.57 -15.62 10.36
C SER A 192 4.22 -15.60 9.65
N ILE A 193 3.58 -14.43 9.54
CA ILE A 193 2.29 -14.30 8.86
C ILE A 193 2.51 -13.75 7.45
N LEU A 194 2.01 -14.49 6.46
CA LEU A 194 1.84 -14.04 5.09
C LEU A 194 0.36 -13.79 4.85
N ALA A 195 -0.03 -12.52 4.75
CA ALA A 195 -1.43 -12.14 4.53
C ALA A 195 -1.65 -11.66 3.09
N ALA A 196 -2.77 -12.07 2.49
CA ALA A 196 -3.31 -11.44 1.29
C ALA A 196 -4.60 -10.69 1.62
N ALA A 197 -4.71 -9.45 1.15
CA ALA A 197 -5.88 -8.60 1.33
C ALA A 197 -6.31 -7.99 -0.01
N ASN A 198 -7.60 -7.70 -0.13
CA ASN A 198 -8.18 -6.96 -1.25
C ASN A 198 -8.49 -5.52 -0.84
N PRO A 199 -8.33 -4.53 -1.74
CA PRO A 199 -8.78 -3.17 -1.49
C PRO A 199 -10.30 -3.10 -1.40
N ILE A 200 -10.79 -2.11 -0.66
CA ILE A 200 -12.23 -1.80 -0.56
C ILE A 200 -12.73 -1.39 -1.95
N GLY A 201 -13.87 -1.96 -2.38
CA GLY A 201 -14.42 -1.72 -3.71
C GLY A 201 -13.74 -2.52 -4.84
N GLY A 202 -12.75 -3.36 -4.53
CA GLY A 202 -12.14 -4.29 -5.48
C GLY A 202 -11.11 -3.69 -6.44
N ARG A 203 -10.90 -2.37 -6.43
CA ARG A 203 -9.78 -1.71 -7.13
C ARG A 203 -9.00 -0.82 -6.17
N TYR A 204 -7.69 -0.82 -6.29
CA TYR A 204 -6.82 0.01 -5.48
C TYR A 204 -6.81 1.47 -6.00
N ASP A 205 -7.25 2.40 -5.15
CA ASP A 205 -7.30 3.82 -5.48
C ASP A 205 -6.04 4.53 -4.98
N ARG A 206 -5.17 5.00 -5.89
CA ARG A 206 -3.90 5.66 -5.53
C ARG A 206 -4.08 7.02 -4.86
N THR A 207 -5.26 7.62 -5.03
CA THR A 207 -5.60 8.94 -4.50
C THR A 207 -5.86 8.91 -2.99
N LYS A 208 -6.23 7.74 -2.47
CA LYS A 208 -6.55 7.52 -1.07
C LYS A 208 -5.36 6.93 -0.33
N SER A 209 -5.32 7.20 0.98
CA SER A 209 -4.36 6.52 1.85
C SER A 209 -4.65 5.02 1.93
N LEU A 210 -3.61 4.20 2.10
CA LEU A 210 -3.66 2.76 2.35
C LEU A 210 -4.62 2.41 3.50
N ARG A 211 -4.69 3.23 4.55
CA ARG A 211 -5.63 3.04 5.67
C ARG A 211 -7.09 3.14 5.23
N GLN A 212 -7.39 4.00 4.26
CA GLN A 212 -8.74 4.14 3.70
C GLN A 212 -9.01 3.10 2.61
N ASN A 213 -7.97 2.63 1.93
CA ASN A 213 -8.09 1.59 0.90
C ASN A 213 -8.28 0.19 1.47
N ILE A 214 -7.91 -0.06 2.72
CA ILE A 214 -7.96 -1.39 3.33
C ILE A 214 -8.73 -1.35 4.66
N SER A 215 -9.63 -2.30 4.87
CA SER A 215 -10.39 -2.48 6.12
C SER A 215 -9.57 -3.14 7.24
N LEU A 216 -8.37 -2.61 7.54
CA LEU A 216 -7.52 -3.11 8.63
C LEU A 216 -7.33 -2.07 9.74
N SER A 217 -7.19 -2.58 10.97
CA SER A 217 -6.92 -1.73 12.13
C SER A 217 -5.48 -1.22 12.12
N ALA A 218 -5.28 0.03 12.58
CA ALA A 218 -3.95 0.65 12.65
C ALA A 218 -2.92 -0.15 13.49
N PRO A 219 -3.30 -0.79 14.63
CA PRO A 219 -2.38 -1.62 15.38
C PRO A 219 -1.86 -2.82 14.59
N LEU A 220 -2.72 -3.51 13.82
CA LEU A 220 -2.34 -4.63 12.95
C LEU A 220 -1.42 -4.19 11.82
N MET A 221 -1.75 -3.09 11.16
CA MET A 221 -0.91 -2.59 10.06
C MET A 221 0.52 -2.31 10.52
N SER A 222 0.68 -1.78 11.74
CA SER A 222 2.00 -1.49 12.28
C SER A 222 2.83 -2.73 12.66
N ARG A 223 2.23 -3.93 12.67
CA ARG A 223 2.88 -5.20 13.01
C ARG A 223 3.45 -5.94 11.80
N PHE A 224 3.01 -5.57 10.61
CA PHE A 224 3.58 -6.03 9.35
C PHE A 224 4.85 -5.24 9.06
N ASP A 225 5.92 -5.95 8.74
CA ASP A 225 7.22 -5.36 8.42
C ASP A 225 7.26 -4.88 6.96
N LEU A 226 6.55 -5.58 6.05
CA LEU A 226 6.49 -5.27 4.63
C LEU A 226 5.04 -5.24 4.13
N PHE A 227 4.71 -4.20 3.37
CA PHE A 227 3.48 -4.09 2.58
C PHE A 227 3.81 -4.06 1.10
N PHE A 228 3.24 -4.97 0.34
CA PHE A 228 3.32 -4.95 -1.11
C PHE A 228 1.96 -4.65 -1.69
N ILE A 229 1.86 -3.59 -2.48
CA ILE A 229 0.64 -3.28 -3.22
C ILE A 229 0.86 -3.66 -4.67
N LEU A 230 -0.01 -4.53 -5.17
CA LEU A 230 -0.07 -4.97 -6.55
C LEU A 230 -1.25 -4.27 -7.20
N VAL A 231 -0.94 -3.26 -8.02
CA VAL A 231 -1.94 -2.58 -8.84
C VAL A 231 -1.96 -3.25 -10.21
N ASP A 232 -3.15 -3.57 -10.69
CA ASP A 232 -3.34 -4.10 -12.04
C ASP A 232 -3.33 -2.94 -13.04
N GLU A 233 -2.22 -2.78 -13.74
CA GLU A 233 -2.08 -1.82 -14.84
C GLU A 233 -2.26 -2.57 -16.18
N CYS A 234 -3.23 -2.17 -17.00
CA CYS A 234 -3.41 -2.73 -18.33
C CYS A 234 -2.22 -2.37 -19.21
N ASN A 235 -1.28 -3.31 -19.38
CA ASN A 235 -0.09 -3.13 -20.21
C ASN A 235 0.05 -4.33 -21.14
N GLU A 236 0.02 -4.07 -22.45
CA GLU A 236 0.05 -5.10 -23.48
C GLU A 236 1.28 -6.01 -23.39
N VAL A 237 2.43 -5.48 -22.97
CA VAL A 237 3.68 -6.26 -22.87
C VAL A 237 3.61 -7.26 -21.71
N THR A 238 3.11 -6.83 -20.55
CA THR A 238 2.96 -7.71 -19.39
C THR A 238 1.86 -8.73 -19.61
N ASP A 239 0.75 -8.31 -20.21
CA ASP A 239 -0.39 -9.17 -20.51
C ASP A 239 -0.01 -10.24 -21.54
N TYR A 240 0.77 -9.87 -22.56
CA TYR A 240 1.32 -10.85 -23.51
C TYR A 240 2.23 -11.87 -22.82
N ALA A 241 3.12 -11.42 -21.92
CA ALA A 241 4.00 -12.31 -21.17
C ALA A 241 3.22 -13.26 -20.24
N ILE A 242 2.18 -12.75 -19.55
CA ILE A 242 1.29 -13.53 -18.69
C ILE A 242 0.49 -14.54 -19.54
N ALA A 243 -0.12 -14.09 -20.63
CA ALA A 243 -0.91 -14.94 -21.52
C ALA A 243 -0.07 -16.08 -22.10
N ARG A 244 1.14 -15.77 -22.61
CA ARG A 244 2.08 -16.78 -23.08
C ARG A 244 2.39 -17.80 -21.99
N ARG A 245 2.66 -17.33 -20.77
CA ARG A 245 2.96 -18.22 -19.64
C ARG A 245 1.80 -19.15 -19.28
N ILE A 246 0.57 -18.64 -19.31
CA ILE A 246 -0.63 -19.43 -19.05
C ILE A 246 -0.84 -20.47 -20.15
N VAL A 247 -0.63 -20.12 -21.42
CA VAL A 247 -0.72 -21.05 -22.55
C VAL A 247 0.35 -22.13 -22.46
N ASP A 248 1.59 -21.77 -22.12
CA ASP A 248 2.69 -22.73 -21.92
C ASP A 248 2.35 -23.75 -20.80
N LEU A 249 1.69 -23.29 -19.73
CA LEU A 249 1.25 -24.15 -18.63
C LEU A 249 0.15 -25.14 -19.07
N HIS A 250 -0.83 -24.68 -19.85
CA HIS A 250 -1.96 -25.50 -20.31
C HIS A 250 -1.60 -26.44 -21.48
N SER A 251 -0.57 -26.11 -22.24
CA SER A 251 -0.08 -26.96 -23.34
C SER A 251 0.74 -28.15 -22.86
N HIS A 252 0.84 -28.39 -21.54
CA HIS A 252 1.60 -29.46 -20.91
C HIS A 252 3.07 -29.53 -21.39
N ILE A 253 3.66 -28.39 -21.73
CA ILE A 253 5.12 -28.24 -21.85
C ILE A 253 5.67 -28.03 -20.43
N GLU A 254 5.36 -28.96 -19.51
CA GLU A 254 5.78 -28.88 -18.10
C GLU A 254 7.30 -29.02 -17.93
N GLU A 255 8.02 -29.43 -18.98
CA GLU A 255 9.46 -29.71 -18.95
C GLU A 255 10.38 -28.50 -19.25
N GLN A 256 9.88 -27.34 -19.68
CA GLN A 256 10.76 -26.27 -20.20
C GLN A 256 11.03 -25.08 -19.27
N VAL A 257 10.55 -25.11 -18.02
CA VAL A 257 10.98 -24.09 -17.07
C VAL A 257 12.28 -24.56 -16.45
N GLU A 258 13.37 -24.13 -17.06
CA GLU A 258 14.73 -24.41 -16.59
C GLU A 258 14.89 -23.84 -15.16
N ARG A 259 14.70 -24.71 -14.16
CA ARG A 259 14.95 -24.38 -12.76
C ARG A 259 16.43 -24.63 -12.51
N VAL A 260 17.15 -23.58 -12.10
CA VAL A 260 18.57 -23.70 -11.73
C VAL A 260 18.72 -24.60 -10.50
N TYR A 261 17.78 -24.49 -9.56
CA TYR A 261 17.76 -25.27 -8.33
C TYR A 261 16.45 -26.05 -8.16
N SER A 262 16.55 -27.29 -7.69
CA SER A 262 15.38 -28.08 -7.33
C SER A 262 14.75 -27.59 -6.02
N LEU A 263 13.44 -27.84 -5.84
CA LEU A 263 12.73 -27.39 -4.63
C LEU A 263 13.32 -28.03 -3.37
N GLU A 264 13.74 -29.29 -3.42
CA GLU A 264 14.34 -29.96 -2.28
C GLU A 264 15.70 -29.36 -1.91
N GLU A 265 16.53 -28.97 -2.89
CA GLU A 265 17.81 -28.30 -2.64
C GLU A 265 17.59 -26.95 -1.95
N ILE A 266 16.59 -26.17 -2.39
CA ILE A 266 16.25 -24.89 -1.78
C ILE A 266 15.72 -25.09 -0.35
N GLN A 267 14.87 -26.10 -0.11
CA GLN A 267 14.39 -26.42 1.24
C GLN A 267 15.54 -26.76 2.18
N ARG A 268 16.46 -27.64 1.75
CA ARG A 268 17.66 -28.01 2.51
C ARG A 268 18.53 -26.78 2.79
N TYR A 269 18.70 -25.91 1.78
CA TYR A 269 19.47 -24.67 1.92
C TYR A 269 18.86 -23.72 2.96
N ILE A 270 17.55 -23.49 2.91
CA ILE A 270 16.84 -22.64 3.87
C ILE A 270 16.95 -23.21 5.29
N MET A 271 16.78 -24.52 5.46
CA MET A 271 16.93 -25.17 6.78
C MET A 271 18.33 -24.99 7.36
N PHE A 272 19.37 -25.07 6.52
CA PHE A 272 20.75 -24.82 6.91
C PHE A 272 21.00 -23.34 7.24
N ALA A 273 20.59 -22.42 6.35
CA ALA A 273 20.78 -20.98 6.49
C ALA A 273 20.05 -20.39 7.72
N ARG A 274 18.89 -20.96 8.11
CA ARG A 274 18.14 -20.53 9.30
C ARG A 274 18.90 -20.72 10.62
N GLN A 275 19.92 -21.58 10.67
CA GLN A 275 20.71 -21.81 11.88
C GLN A 275 21.74 -20.71 12.16
N PHE A 276 22.08 -19.90 11.15
CA PHE A 276 23.00 -18.79 11.34
C PHE A 276 22.36 -17.69 12.18
N LYS A 277 23.13 -17.16 13.13
CA LYS A 277 22.72 -16.06 14.01
C LYS A 277 23.63 -14.86 13.76
N PRO A 278 23.45 -14.14 12.64
CA PRO A 278 24.33 -13.05 12.27
C PRO A 278 24.33 -11.95 13.33
N ARG A 279 25.51 -11.37 13.57
CA ARG A 279 25.70 -10.23 14.47
C ARG A 279 25.78 -8.94 13.68
N LEU A 280 25.21 -7.87 14.23
CA LEU A 280 25.29 -6.55 13.60
C LEU A 280 26.69 -5.97 13.77
N ASN A 281 27.36 -5.65 12.65
CA ASN A 281 28.64 -4.94 12.68
C ASN A 281 28.43 -3.45 13.03
N LYS A 282 29.42 -2.80 13.64
CA LYS A 282 29.35 -1.38 14.04
C LYS A 282 29.08 -0.45 12.86
N GLU A 283 29.78 -0.66 11.75
CA GLU A 283 29.59 0.11 10.51
C GLU A 283 28.15 -0.02 9.96
N ALA A 284 27.60 -1.23 9.98
CA ALA A 284 26.22 -1.48 9.57
C ALA A 284 25.21 -0.83 10.52
N GLY A 285 25.52 -0.78 11.83
CA GLY A 285 24.73 -0.08 12.84
C GLY A 285 24.68 1.43 12.62
N GLU A 286 25.82 2.06 12.33
CA GLU A 286 25.87 3.49 12.01
C GLU A 286 25.07 3.81 10.73
N TYR A 287 25.24 2.98 9.69
CA TYR A 287 24.49 3.12 8.45
C TYR A 287 22.97 2.94 8.65
N LEU A 288 22.53 1.99 9.48
CA LEU A 288 21.10 1.83 9.84
C LEU A 288 20.51 3.10 10.46
N VAL A 289 21.26 3.73 11.38
CA VAL A 289 20.81 4.96 12.05
C VAL A 289 20.71 6.11 11.05
N GLU A 290 21.67 6.24 10.13
CA GLU A 290 21.63 7.24 9.06
C GLU A 290 20.41 7.04 8.15
N GLN A 291 20.18 5.82 7.67
CA GLN A 291 19.04 5.50 6.81
C GLN A 291 17.70 5.74 7.52
N TYR A 292 17.60 5.42 8.81
CA TYR A 292 16.39 5.68 9.60
C TYR A 292 16.14 7.18 9.82
N LYS A 293 17.19 7.97 10.08
CA LYS A 293 17.08 9.44 10.17
C LYS A 293 16.60 10.04 8.85
N SER A 294 17.18 9.62 7.73
CA SER A 294 16.77 10.05 6.39
C SER A 294 15.30 9.69 6.12
N LEU A 295 14.90 8.46 6.46
CA LEU A 295 13.53 7.99 6.29
C LEU A 295 12.54 8.86 7.09
N ARG A 296 12.87 9.18 8.34
CA ARG A 296 12.02 9.98 9.22
C ARG A 296 11.98 11.46 8.85
N GLN A 297 13.09 12.02 8.36
CA GLN A 297 13.11 13.39 7.84
C GLN A 297 12.21 13.53 6.62
N ARG A 298 12.26 12.56 5.70
CA ARG A 298 11.40 12.54 4.51
C ARG A 298 9.91 12.53 4.87
N ASP A 299 9.53 11.87 5.96
CA ASP A 299 8.15 11.86 6.49
C ASP A 299 7.75 13.19 7.11
N ALA A 300 8.69 13.89 7.75
CA ALA A 300 8.44 15.15 8.45
C ALA A 300 8.25 16.34 7.50
N THR A 301 8.85 16.32 6.31
CA THR A 301 8.84 17.44 5.35
C THR A 301 7.52 17.56 4.56
N GLY A 302 6.52 16.70 4.76
CA GLY A 302 5.14 16.90 4.26
C GLY A 302 4.92 16.89 2.74
N SER A 303 5.98 16.97 1.91
CA SER A 303 5.88 17.03 0.44
C SER A 303 5.39 15.74 -0.23
N SER A 304 5.28 14.66 0.52
CA SER A 304 4.57 13.47 0.09
C SER A 304 3.71 13.07 1.27
N ASN A 305 2.38 13.12 1.11
CA ASN A 305 1.45 12.52 2.04
C ASN A 305 1.74 11.01 2.05
N SER A 306 2.75 10.62 2.81
CA SER A 306 3.13 9.23 2.94
C SER A 306 1.92 8.53 3.55
N SER A 307 1.55 7.40 2.97
CA SER A 307 0.34 6.70 3.42
C SER A 307 0.47 6.18 4.87
N TRP A 308 1.66 6.28 5.46
CA TRP A 308 2.04 5.56 6.67
C TRP A 308 3.12 6.32 7.45
N ARG A 309 2.82 6.70 8.70
CA ARG A 309 3.79 7.35 9.58
C ARG A 309 4.94 6.40 9.95
N ILE A 310 6.17 6.85 9.80
CA ILE A 310 7.35 6.06 10.10
C ILE A 310 7.59 6.03 11.63
N THR A 311 7.64 4.83 12.20
CA THR A 311 7.84 4.59 13.65
C THR A 311 9.10 3.77 13.92
N VAL A 312 9.47 3.65 15.18
CA VAL A 312 10.61 2.83 15.63
C VAL A 312 10.46 1.35 15.22
N ARG A 313 9.23 0.85 15.05
CA ARG A 313 9.00 -0.52 14.57
C ARG A 313 9.59 -0.75 13.18
N GLN A 314 9.62 0.27 12.32
CA GLN A 314 10.23 0.18 11.00
C GLN A 314 11.76 0.03 11.07
N LEU A 315 12.40 0.60 12.09
CA LEU A 315 13.82 0.35 12.36
C LEU A 315 14.04 -1.12 12.77
N GLU A 316 13.19 -1.67 13.64
CA GLU A 316 13.27 -3.09 14.00
C GLU A 316 13.05 -3.99 12.77
N SER A 317 12.08 -3.67 11.91
CA SER A 317 11.81 -4.36 10.65
C SER A 317 13.04 -4.35 9.74
N MET A 318 13.72 -3.20 9.62
CA MET A 318 14.93 -3.06 8.82
C MET A 318 16.08 -3.93 9.35
N ILE A 319 16.22 -4.03 10.68
CA ILE A 319 17.20 -4.92 11.31
C ILE A 319 16.86 -6.39 11.01
N ARG A 320 15.60 -6.80 11.16
CA ARG A 320 15.18 -8.19 10.84
C ARG A 320 15.42 -8.54 9.38
N LEU A 321 15.12 -7.62 8.45
CA LEU A 321 15.37 -7.80 7.02
C LEU A 321 16.87 -7.92 6.71
N ALA A 322 17.71 -7.08 7.33
CA ALA A 322 19.15 -7.14 7.15
C ALA A 322 19.76 -8.44 7.72
N GLU A 323 19.25 -8.93 8.85
CA GLU A 323 19.61 -10.23 9.43
C GLU A 323 19.17 -11.39 8.54
N ALA A 324 17.96 -11.35 7.99
CA ALA A 324 17.47 -12.36 7.05
C ALA A 324 18.30 -12.40 5.75
N MET A 325 18.70 -11.24 5.22
CA MET A 325 19.63 -11.14 4.08
C MET A 325 21.01 -11.72 4.42
N ALA A 326 21.53 -11.48 5.62
CA ALA A 326 22.81 -12.04 6.06
C ALA A 326 22.75 -13.56 6.20
N ARG A 327 21.65 -14.11 6.73
CA ARG A 327 21.38 -15.55 6.79
C ARG A 327 21.32 -16.20 5.41
N MET A 328 20.64 -15.54 4.46
CA MET A 328 20.59 -16.02 3.08
C MET A 328 21.97 -16.13 2.44
N ASN A 329 22.92 -15.24 2.78
CA ASN A 329 24.30 -15.33 2.29
C ASN A 329 25.20 -16.24 3.15
N CYS A 330 24.63 -16.96 4.12
CA CYS A 330 25.34 -17.75 5.13
C CYS A 330 26.48 -16.98 5.83
N SER A 331 26.26 -15.70 6.11
CA SER A 331 27.25 -14.83 6.76
C SER A 331 26.94 -14.66 8.25
N ASP A 332 27.97 -14.74 9.09
CA ASP A 332 27.87 -14.51 10.54
C ASP A 332 27.79 -13.03 10.92
N GLU A 333 27.99 -12.11 9.96
CA GLU A 333 28.00 -10.68 10.20
C GLU A 333 27.11 -9.93 9.22
N VAL A 334 26.33 -8.97 9.73
CA VAL A 334 25.52 -8.07 8.91
C VAL A 334 26.44 -6.98 8.36
N GLN A 335 26.62 -7.01 7.03
CA GLN A 335 27.37 -6.00 6.29
C GLN A 335 26.45 -4.86 5.81
N PRO A 336 26.99 -3.65 5.53
CA PRO A 336 26.20 -2.52 5.01
C PRO A 336 25.44 -2.84 3.71
N LYS A 337 25.96 -3.75 2.88
CA LYS A 337 25.28 -4.23 1.67
C LYS A 337 23.91 -4.87 1.95
N HIS A 338 23.79 -5.60 3.06
CA HIS A 338 22.54 -6.25 3.47
C HIS A 338 21.52 -5.20 3.93
N VAL A 339 21.98 -4.19 4.68
CA VAL A 339 21.16 -3.08 5.13
C VAL A 339 20.65 -2.25 3.95
N LYS A 340 21.51 -1.96 2.97
CA LYS A 340 21.12 -1.20 1.76
C LYS A 340 19.99 -1.89 0.99
N GLU A 341 20.07 -3.20 0.80
CA GLU A 341 19.00 -3.97 0.15
C GLU A 341 17.72 -4.04 1.00
N GLY A 342 17.85 -4.26 2.32
CA GLY A 342 16.70 -4.21 3.24
C GLY A 342 15.99 -2.86 3.22
N TYR A 343 16.76 -1.77 3.19
CA TYR A 343 16.25 -0.41 3.05
C TYR A 343 15.59 -0.16 1.69
N ARG A 344 16.17 -0.69 0.59
CA ARG A 344 15.59 -0.60 -0.76
C ARG A 344 14.21 -1.26 -0.81
N LEU A 345 14.08 -2.47 -0.24
CA LEU A 345 12.80 -3.18 -0.15
C LEU A 345 11.79 -2.43 0.71
N LEU A 346 12.23 -1.94 1.87
CA LEU A 346 11.35 -1.18 2.77
C LEU A 346 10.86 0.11 2.11
N ASN A 347 11.73 0.86 1.45
CA ASN A 347 11.35 2.08 0.73
C ASN A 347 10.36 1.81 -0.39
N LYS A 348 10.52 0.69 -1.12
CA LYS A 348 9.61 0.31 -2.19
C LYS A 348 8.27 -0.23 -1.67
N SER A 349 8.24 -0.71 -0.43
CA SER A 349 7.01 -1.10 0.27
C SER A 349 6.19 0.11 0.76
N ILE A 350 6.84 1.25 1.03
CA ILE A 350 6.18 2.49 1.43
C ILE A 350 5.74 3.23 0.16
N ILE A 351 4.52 2.95 -0.28
CA ILE A 351 3.93 3.63 -1.43
C ILE A 351 3.55 5.06 -1.06
N ARG A 352 3.96 5.99 -1.93
CA ARG A 352 3.53 7.38 -1.89
C ARG A 352 2.06 7.43 -2.31
N VAL A 353 1.23 8.10 -1.52
CA VAL A 353 -0.12 8.46 -2.00
C VAL A 353 0.10 9.46 -3.12
N GLU A 354 -0.30 9.11 -4.33
CA GLU A 354 -0.40 10.08 -5.42
C GLU A 354 -1.60 10.95 -5.07
N GLN A 355 -1.38 12.24 -4.83
CA GLN A 355 -2.53 13.13 -4.63
C GLN A 355 -3.33 13.15 -5.94
N PRO A 356 -4.66 13.04 -5.88
CA PRO A 356 -5.48 13.13 -7.09
C PRO A 356 -5.17 14.43 -7.83
N ASP A 357 -5.17 14.36 -9.17
CA ASP A 357 -5.23 15.55 -10.01
C ASP A 357 -6.37 16.45 -9.53
N VAL A 358 -6.06 17.73 -9.41
CA VAL A 358 -6.95 18.78 -8.93
C VAL A 358 -8.05 18.94 -9.98
N HIS A 359 -9.22 18.37 -9.74
CA HIS A 359 -10.40 18.61 -10.57
C HIS A 359 -10.88 20.04 -10.29
N LEU A 360 -10.67 20.95 -11.24
CA LEU A 360 -11.04 22.37 -11.17
C LEU A 360 -12.54 22.63 -11.34
N GLU A 361 -13.39 21.62 -11.15
CA GLU A 361 -14.85 21.72 -11.24
C GLU A 361 -15.44 20.95 -10.05
N GLU A 362 -15.75 21.66 -8.96
CA GLU A 362 -16.83 21.26 -8.07
C GLU A 362 -18.08 22.01 -8.58
N ASP A 363 -19.13 21.26 -8.92
CA ASP A 363 -20.45 21.80 -9.21
C ASP A 363 -20.91 22.66 -8.01
N GLU A 364 -20.87 23.98 -8.16
CA GLU A 364 -21.72 24.87 -7.36
C GLU A 364 -23.17 24.66 -7.81
N GLY A 365 -23.83 23.69 -7.19
CA GLY A 365 -25.27 23.45 -7.31
C GLY A 365 -25.87 23.21 -5.94
N ILE A 366 -25.90 24.26 -5.11
CA ILE A 366 -26.63 24.30 -3.84
C ILE A 366 -28.09 24.70 -4.14
N ASP A 367 -28.99 23.77 -3.78
CA ASP A 367 -30.36 23.93 -3.27
C ASP A 367 -31.46 24.58 -4.14
N GLU A 368 -32.30 23.73 -4.74
CA GLU A 368 -33.77 23.91 -4.70
C GLU A 368 -34.44 22.58 -4.28
N ASP A 369 -34.45 22.31 -2.98
CA ASP A 369 -35.44 21.42 -2.37
C ASP A 369 -36.80 22.16 -2.32
N MET A 370 -37.78 21.68 -3.06
CA MET A 370 -39.19 21.86 -2.71
C MET A 370 -40.04 20.66 -3.12
N ASP A 371 -39.68 19.47 -2.61
CA ASP A 371 -40.60 18.32 -2.60
C ASP A 371 -41.55 18.45 -1.40
N VAL A 372 -42.83 18.72 -1.69
CA VAL A 372 -43.93 18.72 -0.71
C VAL A 372 -44.60 17.35 -0.73
N ASP A 373 -44.62 16.72 0.45
CA ASP A 373 -45.24 15.45 0.84
C ASP A 373 -46.55 15.05 0.12
N ALA A 374 -46.65 13.76 -0.25
CA ALA A 374 -47.77 12.88 0.11
C ALA A 374 -47.45 11.38 -0.15
N PRO A 375 -47.97 10.45 0.68
CA PRO A 375 -47.40 9.11 0.87
C PRO A 375 -48.01 8.05 -0.07
N THR A 376 -47.21 7.03 -0.42
CA THR A 376 -47.69 5.79 -1.04
C THR A 376 -48.03 4.76 0.02
N ASP A 377 -49.31 4.39 0.11
CA ASP A 377 -49.80 3.20 0.83
C ASP A 377 -49.81 1.96 -0.08
N GLU A 378 -49.62 0.81 0.55
CA GLU A 378 -49.39 -0.52 -0.01
C GLU A 378 -50.60 -1.18 -0.71
N ASN A 379 -50.26 -2.23 -1.47
CA ASN A 379 -51.04 -3.42 -1.84
C ASN A 379 -51.95 -3.35 -3.08
N THR A 380 -51.64 -4.17 -4.10
CA THR A 380 -52.29 -5.47 -4.42
C THR A 380 -52.03 -5.84 -5.90
N ALA A 381 -51.40 -6.99 -6.16
CA ALA A 381 -51.37 -7.65 -7.49
C ALA A 381 -52.59 -8.59 -7.63
N PRO A 382 -52.81 -9.34 -8.74
CA PRO A 382 -52.72 -9.07 -10.18
C PRO A 382 -54.02 -9.52 -10.92
N ASN A 383 -54.27 -9.08 -12.18
CA ASN A 383 -54.90 -9.92 -13.22
C ASN A 383 -55.15 -9.16 -14.54
N GLY A 384 -55.11 -9.89 -15.66
CA GLY A 384 -55.97 -9.61 -16.81
C GLY A 384 -55.29 -9.38 -18.16
N GLN A 385 -55.21 -10.46 -18.92
CA GLN A 385 -54.80 -10.59 -20.32
C GLN A 385 -55.73 -9.82 -21.30
N ILE A 386 -55.23 -9.45 -22.50
CA ILE A 386 -55.85 -9.55 -23.86
C ILE A 386 -55.49 -8.36 -24.80
N THR A 387 -54.66 -8.70 -25.80
CA THR A 387 -54.57 -8.30 -27.25
C THR A 387 -54.79 -6.87 -27.77
N GLY A 388 -53.95 -6.50 -28.76
CA GLY A 388 -54.39 -5.74 -29.94
C GLY A 388 -53.39 -4.71 -30.46
N ASP A 389 -52.85 -4.95 -31.65
CA ASP A 389 -52.04 -4.03 -32.47
C ASP A 389 -52.66 -2.63 -32.63
N GLU A 390 -51.83 -1.58 -32.68
CA GLU A 390 -51.77 -0.69 -33.84
C GLU A 390 -50.60 0.32 -33.76
N ALA A 391 -50.08 0.63 -34.94
CA ALA A 391 -48.84 1.34 -35.22
C ALA A 391 -48.84 2.81 -34.78
N ALA A 392 -47.79 3.23 -34.09
CA ALA A 392 -47.46 4.64 -33.86
C ALA A 392 -46.24 5.04 -34.70
N SER A 393 -46.52 5.97 -35.62
CA SER A 393 -45.59 6.72 -36.44
C SER A 393 -44.46 7.37 -35.66
N THR A 394 -43.26 7.19 -36.18
CA THR A 394 -42.00 7.81 -35.81
C THR A 394 -42.05 9.32 -36.09
N VAL A 395 -41.96 10.15 -35.05
CA VAL A 395 -41.46 11.52 -35.15
C VAL A 395 -40.34 11.66 -34.13
N GLN A 396 -39.13 11.85 -34.67
CA GLN A 396 -37.89 12.05 -33.95
C GLN A 396 -37.91 13.40 -33.22
N SER A 397 -37.74 13.36 -31.91
CA SER A 397 -37.23 14.51 -31.15
C SER A 397 -35.75 14.26 -30.89
N GLN A 398 -34.91 14.82 -31.77
CA GLN A 398 -33.47 14.88 -31.62
C GLN A 398 -33.12 15.63 -30.32
N LYS A 399 -32.59 14.91 -29.33
CA LYS A 399 -31.72 15.51 -28.32
C LYS A 399 -30.37 15.75 -28.99
N SER A 400 -30.10 16.99 -29.35
CA SER A 400 -28.77 17.46 -29.71
C SER A 400 -27.83 17.24 -28.52
N THR A 401 -26.88 16.33 -28.71
CA THR A 401 -25.72 16.13 -27.84
C THR A 401 -24.62 17.05 -28.34
N ASP A 402 -24.29 18.09 -27.57
CA ASP A 402 -23.10 18.91 -27.84
C ASP A 402 -21.82 18.09 -27.57
N PRO A 403 -20.87 18.01 -28.51
CA PRO A 403 -19.66 17.23 -28.34
C PRO A 403 -18.44 18.13 -28.16
N ASN A 404 -18.29 18.86 -27.05
CA ASN A 404 -16.96 19.33 -26.59
C ASN A 404 -16.98 20.03 -25.21
N LYS A 405 -16.97 19.27 -24.12
CA LYS A 405 -16.37 19.73 -22.85
C LYS A 405 -15.28 18.74 -22.48
N LYS A 406 -14.07 18.94 -23.01
CA LYS A 406 -12.88 18.28 -22.47
C LYS A 406 -12.74 18.72 -21.01
N LYS A 407 -12.89 17.77 -20.08
CA LYS A 407 -12.65 18.00 -18.66
C LYS A 407 -11.18 18.37 -18.48
N LEU A 408 -10.90 19.63 -18.14
CA LEU A 408 -9.55 20.11 -17.85
C LEU A 408 -9.10 19.50 -16.50
N LYS A 409 -8.21 18.52 -16.55
CA LYS A 409 -7.55 17.94 -15.38
C LYS A 409 -6.17 18.57 -15.28
N LEU A 410 -5.81 19.08 -14.10
CA LEU A 410 -4.47 19.63 -13.83
C LEU A 410 -3.82 18.78 -12.74
N SER A 411 -2.56 18.37 -12.95
CA SER A 411 -1.81 17.65 -11.93
C SER A 411 -1.63 18.54 -10.69
N TYR A 412 -1.68 17.96 -9.49
CA TYR A 412 -1.47 18.71 -8.25
C TYR A 412 -0.09 19.38 -8.19
N GLU A 413 0.94 18.77 -8.79
CA GLU A 413 2.28 19.36 -8.89
C GLU A 413 2.27 20.60 -9.78
N ASP A 414 1.58 20.54 -10.93
CA ASP A 414 1.43 21.66 -11.84
C ASP A 414 0.57 22.77 -11.23
N TYR A 415 -0.53 22.41 -10.54
CA TYR A 415 -1.36 23.35 -9.78
C TYR A 415 -0.56 24.05 -8.68
N ARG A 416 0.26 23.31 -7.92
CA ARG A 416 1.09 23.86 -6.85
C ARG A 416 2.20 24.75 -7.37
N ASN A 417 2.86 24.35 -8.47
CA ASN A 417 3.90 25.17 -9.10
C ASN A 417 3.30 26.46 -9.65
N LEU A 418 2.15 26.37 -10.31
CA LEU A 418 1.39 27.50 -10.82
C LEU A 418 0.93 28.42 -9.68
N SER A 419 0.34 27.86 -8.62
CA SER A 419 -0.10 28.65 -7.46
C SER A 419 1.07 29.32 -6.77
N ASN A 420 2.20 28.63 -6.58
CA ASN A 420 3.39 29.21 -5.97
C ASN A 420 3.96 30.35 -6.83
N LEU A 421 4.03 30.17 -8.14
CA LEU A 421 4.53 31.17 -9.08
C LEU A 421 3.63 32.42 -9.10
N LEU A 422 2.30 32.23 -9.13
CA LEU A 422 1.32 33.31 -9.01
C LEU A 422 1.44 34.06 -7.68
N ILE A 423 1.55 33.34 -6.56
CA ILE A 423 1.67 33.94 -5.21
C ILE A 423 2.98 34.72 -5.07
N ILE A 424 4.10 34.20 -5.61
CA ILE A 424 5.39 34.91 -5.61
C ILE A 424 5.29 36.20 -6.41
N HIS A 425 4.68 36.17 -7.60
CA HIS A 425 4.51 37.35 -8.43
C HIS A 425 3.64 38.42 -7.74
N MET A 426 2.50 38.00 -7.17
CA MET A 426 1.62 38.93 -6.44
C MET A 426 2.33 39.58 -5.24
N ARG A 427 3.14 38.81 -4.49
CA ARG A 427 3.91 39.33 -3.35
C ARG A 427 5.06 40.25 -3.76
N GLN A 428 5.73 39.97 -4.88
CA GLN A 428 6.79 40.83 -5.41
C GLN A 428 6.23 42.17 -5.88
N GLU A 429 5.07 42.16 -6.52
CA GLU A 429 4.46 43.39 -7.03
C GLU A 429 3.83 44.21 -5.89
N GLU A 430 3.25 43.58 -4.87
CA GLU A 430 2.86 44.26 -3.62
C GLU A 430 4.08 44.94 -2.96
N ALA A 431 5.22 44.26 -2.86
CA ALA A 431 6.44 44.83 -2.29
C ALA A 431 7.02 46.00 -3.11
N LYS A 432 6.94 45.94 -4.45
CA LYS A 432 7.34 47.06 -5.31
C LYS A 432 6.43 48.27 -5.15
N LEU A 433 5.12 48.03 -5.01
CA LEU A 433 4.15 49.09 -4.79
C LEU A 433 4.38 49.77 -3.42
N GLU A 434 4.71 49.00 -2.39
CA GLU A 434 5.11 49.52 -1.08
C GLU A 434 6.40 50.38 -1.11
N GLU A 435 7.35 50.10 -2.01
CA GLU A 435 8.59 50.91 -2.14
C GLU A 435 8.38 52.22 -2.92
N SER A 436 7.25 52.40 -3.61
CA SER A 436 7.07 53.44 -4.63
C SER A 436 6.13 54.61 -4.28
N ASP A 437 5.36 54.57 -3.19
CA ASP A 437 4.41 55.66 -2.89
C ASP A 437 4.31 56.09 -1.40
N ASP A 438 4.32 57.41 -1.20
CA ASP A 438 4.44 58.16 0.06
C ASP A 438 3.04 58.73 0.46
N SER A 439 1.97 57.93 0.34
CA SER A 439 0.60 58.32 0.71
C SER A 439 -0.26 57.16 1.27
N PRO A 440 -1.02 57.34 2.38
CA PRO A 440 -1.59 56.22 3.15
C PRO A 440 -3.03 55.82 2.78
N GLU A 441 -3.53 56.14 1.58
CA GLU A 441 -4.93 55.84 1.19
C GLU A 441 -5.08 55.07 -0.14
N SER A 442 -4.01 54.52 -0.71
CA SER A 442 -4.10 53.67 -1.91
C SER A 442 -3.15 52.49 -1.81
N SER A 443 -3.39 51.60 -0.86
CA SER A 443 -2.72 50.30 -0.80
C SER A 443 -3.68 49.16 -1.05
N SER A 444 -3.20 48.21 -1.85
CA SER A 444 -3.43 46.77 -1.75
C SER A 444 -4.37 46.17 -2.80
N GLY A 445 -3.77 45.79 -3.94
CA GLY A 445 -4.20 44.66 -4.75
C GLY A 445 -3.93 44.79 -6.25
N LEU A 446 -3.73 43.65 -6.91
CA LEU A 446 -3.61 43.51 -8.36
C LEU A 446 -4.97 43.20 -8.99
N LEU A 447 -5.22 43.67 -10.21
CA LEU A 447 -6.42 43.26 -10.96
C LEU A 447 -6.29 41.80 -11.41
N ARG A 448 -7.43 41.08 -11.45
CA ARG A 448 -7.45 39.68 -11.90
C ARG A 448 -6.98 39.57 -13.35
N SER A 449 -7.35 40.54 -14.18
CA SER A 449 -6.92 40.62 -15.58
C SER A 449 -5.40 40.77 -15.73
N ASP A 450 -4.74 41.56 -14.88
CA ASP A 450 -3.29 41.79 -14.93
C ASP A 450 -2.49 40.53 -14.55
N VAL A 451 -2.97 39.77 -13.56
CA VAL A 451 -2.34 38.50 -13.15
C VAL A 451 -2.46 37.44 -14.25
N VAL A 452 -3.62 37.37 -14.91
CA VAL A 452 -3.84 36.46 -16.05
C VAL A 452 -2.97 36.86 -17.23
N ASN A 453 -2.88 38.16 -17.53
CA ASN A 453 -2.06 38.66 -18.64
C ASN A 453 -0.56 38.39 -18.40
N TRP A 454 -0.05 38.64 -17.19
CA TRP A 454 1.34 38.37 -16.85
C TRP A 454 1.70 36.88 -17.05
N TYR A 455 0.86 35.96 -16.58
CA TYR A 455 1.12 34.54 -16.78
C TYR A 455 1.07 34.16 -18.27
N LEU A 456 0.13 34.74 -19.04
CA LEU A 456 0.07 34.53 -20.48
C LEU A 456 1.32 35.06 -21.21
N GLU A 457 1.94 36.14 -20.72
CA GLU A 457 3.21 36.66 -21.24
C GLU A 457 4.40 35.77 -20.90
N GLU A 458 4.47 35.23 -19.68
CA GLU A 458 5.55 34.32 -19.27
C GLU A 458 5.52 33.01 -20.07
N VAL A 459 4.31 32.50 -20.32
CA VAL A 459 4.09 31.26 -21.06
C VAL A 459 3.97 31.49 -22.57
N ALA A 460 4.00 32.75 -23.04
CA ALA A 460 3.91 33.09 -24.47
C ALA A 460 5.01 32.43 -25.32
N ALA A 461 6.17 32.13 -24.72
CA ALA A 461 7.26 31.43 -25.39
C ALA A 461 6.93 29.96 -25.74
N ASP A 462 5.98 29.36 -25.03
CA ASP A 462 5.58 27.94 -25.16
C ASP A 462 4.24 27.76 -25.88
N ILE A 463 3.66 28.82 -26.44
CA ILE A 463 2.35 28.80 -27.09
C ILE A 463 2.55 28.98 -28.59
N GLU A 464 2.38 27.91 -29.36
CA GLU A 464 2.47 27.94 -30.82
C GLU A 464 1.10 28.10 -31.50
N THR A 465 0.00 27.77 -30.79
CA THR A 465 -1.36 27.79 -31.35
C THR A 465 -2.35 28.64 -30.56
N GLU A 466 -3.29 29.28 -31.26
CA GLU A 466 -4.37 30.10 -30.67
C GLU A 466 -5.30 29.28 -29.76
N SER A 467 -5.47 27.98 -30.06
CA SER A 467 -6.26 27.06 -29.23
C SER A 467 -5.61 26.81 -27.87
N GLU A 468 -4.28 26.69 -27.81
CA GLU A 468 -3.55 26.49 -26.55
C GLU A 468 -3.56 27.75 -25.68
N LEU A 469 -3.59 28.93 -26.29
CA LEU A 469 -3.73 30.20 -25.58
C LEU A 469 -5.06 30.28 -24.84
N LEU A 470 -6.16 29.90 -25.51
CA LEU A 470 -7.50 29.85 -24.92
C LEU A 470 -7.59 28.79 -23.81
N GLU A 471 -7.03 27.60 -24.01
CA GLU A 471 -7.01 26.55 -22.98
C GLU A 471 -6.21 26.99 -21.74
N LYS A 472 -5.03 27.60 -21.93
CA LYS A 472 -4.22 28.11 -20.81
C LYS A 472 -4.90 29.29 -20.10
N LYS A 473 -5.55 30.21 -20.84
CA LYS A 473 -6.34 31.30 -20.24
C LYS A 473 -7.46 30.78 -19.34
N MET A 474 -8.27 29.85 -19.85
CA MET A 474 -9.34 29.23 -19.06
C MET A 474 -8.81 28.44 -17.85
N MET A 475 -7.63 27.82 -17.99
CA MET A 475 -6.99 27.11 -16.88
C MET A 475 -6.63 28.06 -15.73
N ILE A 476 -5.98 29.19 -16.02
CA ILE A 476 -5.58 30.17 -14.99
C ILE A 476 -6.80 30.79 -14.33
N GLU A 477 -7.83 31.14 -15.10
CA GLU A 477 -9.07 31.71 -14.54
C GLU A 477 -9.71 30.75 -13.52
N LYS A 478 -9.80 29.45 -13.86
CA LYS A 478 -10.31 28.42 -12.93
C LYS A 478 -9.39 28.19 -11.73
N VAL A 479 -8.08 28.30 -11.90
CA VAL A 479 -7.11 28.20 -10.80
C VAL A 479 -7.25 29.38 -9.85
N LEU A 480 -7.40 30.60 -10.37
CA LEU A 480 -7.66 31.79 -9.57
C LEU A 480 -8.99 31.70 -8.82
N ASP A 481 -10.06 31.20 -9.45
CA ASP A 481 -11.33 30.96 -8.77
C ASP A 481 -11.16 29.97 -7.62
N ARG A 482 -10.46 28.86 -7.83
CA ARG A 482 -10.21 27.88 -6.76
C ARG A 482 -9.36 28.44 -5.61
N LEU A 483 -8.31 29.21 -5.92
CA LEU A 483 -7.47 29.87 -4.92
C LEU A 483 -8.24 30.91 -4.10
N THR A 484 -9.28 31.50 -4.69
CA THR A 484 -10.16 32.49 -4.05
C THR A 484 -11.22 31.83 -3.17
N TYR A 485 -11.94 30.84 -3.69
CA TYR A 485 -13.12 30.26 -3.03
C TYR A 485 -12.81 29.05 -2.13
N HIS A 486 -11.86 28.20 -2.52
CA HIS A 486 -11.61 26.92 -1.84
C HIS A 486 -10.40 26.98 -0.89
N ASP A 487 -9.28 27.54 -1.36
CA ASP A 487 -8.04 27.58 -0.57
C ASP A 487 -7.92 28.85 0.31
N GLN A 488 -8.80 29.85 0.10
CA GLN A 488 -8.82 31.17 0.79
C GLN A 488 -7.45 31.86 0.85
N VAL A 489 -6.61 31.63 -0.16
CA VAL A 489 -5.25 32.20 -0.24
C VAL A 489 -5.31 33.61 -0.80
N ILE A 490 -6.32 33.90 -1.63
CA ILE A 490 -6.52 35.19 -2.29
C ILE A 490 -7.89 35.75 -1.88
N ILE A 491 -7.93 37.01 -1.45
CA ILE A 491 -9.16 37.71 -1.10
C ILE A 491 -9.54 38.63 -2.27
N PRO A 492 -10.76 38.51 -2.83
CA PRO A 492 -11.27 39.45 -3.80
C PRO A 492 -11.84 40.68 -3.06
N LEU A 493 -11.16 41.81 -3.13
CA LEU A 493 -11.68 43.10 -2.70
C LEU A 493 -12.63 43.62 -3.78
N THR A 494 -13.93 43.49 -3.53
CA THR A 494 -14.95 44.25 -4.26
C THR A 494 -15.11 45.61 -3.59
N ARG A 495 -15.17 46.70 -4.37
CA ARG A 495 -15.50 48.04 -3.85
C ARG A 495 -16.95 48.08 -3.36
N THR A 496 -17.21 47.55 -2.17
CA THR A 496 -18.49 47.76 -1.48
C THR A 496 -18.43 49.09 -0.74
N GLY A 497 -18.67 50.18 -1.46
CA GLY A 497 -18.79 51.51 -0.88
C GLY A 497 -19.31 52.53 -1.90
N LEU A 498 -20.56 52.98 -1.70
CA LEU A 498 -21.31 54.02 -2.42
C LEU A 498 -21.98 53.59 -3.75
N LYS A 499 -23.16 52.98 -3.63
CA LYS A 499 -24.17 52.90 -4.70
C LYS A 499 -24.73 54.31 -4.97
N GLU A 500 -24.38 54.90 -6.11
CA GLU A 500 -25.22 55.94 -6.74
C GLU A 500 -26.36 55.26 -7.52
N PRO A 501 -27.61 55.76 -7.45
CA PRO A 501 -28.74 55.10 -8.08
C PRO A 501 -28.79 55.48 -9.57
N GLY A 502 -28.14 54.71 -10.45
CA GLY A 502 -28.28 54.94 -11.89
C GLY A 502 -27.37 54.18 -12.87
N ALA A 503 -26.45 53.32 -12.42
CA ALA A 503 -25.58 52.57 -13.34
C ALA A 503 -26.02 51.10 -13.50
N SER A 504 -26.04 50.65 -14.74
CA SER A 504 -26.36 49.29 -15.20
C SER A 504 -25.45 48.22 -14.61
N SER A 505 -26.02 47.03 -14.38
CA SER A 505 -25.40 45.83 -13.83
C SER A 505 -24.42 45.14 -14.79
N GLU A 506 -23.35 45.82 -15.21
CA GLU A 506 -22.26 45.22 -16.01
C GLU A 506 -20.85 45.45 -15.46
N GLU A 507 -20.66 46.25 -14.40
CA GLU A 507 -19.34 46.53 -13.81
C GLU A 507 -18.95 45.64 -12.62
N VAL A 508 -19.12 44.31 -12.73
CA VAL A 508 -18.57 43.34 -11.74
C VAL A 508 -17.59 42.37 -12.41
N GLN A 509 -16.76 42.86 -13.34
CA GLN A 509 -15.89 41.98 -14.14
C GLN A 509 -14.42 41.91 -13.68
N ASP A 510 -13.95 42.74 -12.76
CA ASP A 510 -12.53 42.69 -12.35
C ASP A 510 -12.34 42.92 -10.84
N PRO A 511 -12.49 41.88 -10.00
CA PRO A 511 -12.23 42.00 -8.56
C PRO A 511 -10.73 42.14 -8.30
N MET A 512 -10.37 43.07 -7.42
CA MET A 512 -8.99 43.30 -7.02
C MET A 512 -8.55 42.18 -6.07
N LEU A 513 -7.46 41.49 -6.39
CA LEU A 513 -6.98 40.31 -5.66
C LEU A 513 -5.82 40.68 -4.73
N VAL A 514 -5.93 40.29 -3.46
CA VAL A 514 -4.89 40.48 -2.43
C VAL A 514 -4.56 39.14 -1.79
N VAL A 515 -3.27 38.86 -1.58
CA VAL A 515 -2.84 37.61 -0.95
C VAL A 515 -3.07 37.68 0.56
N HIS A 516 -3.62 36.62 1.15
CA HIS A 516 -3.92 36.57 2.59
C HIS A 516 -2.62 36.69 3.43
N PRO A 517 -2.52 37.62 4.41
CA PRO A 517 -1.27 37.91 5.14
C PRO A 517 -0.64 36.73 5.90
N ASN A 518 -1.43 35.72 6.24
CA ASN A 518 -0.98 34.53 6.97
C ASN A 518 -0.51 33.37 6.07
N TYR A 519 -0.52 33.49 4.74
CA TYR A 519 -0.04 32.42 3.87
C TYR A 519 1.49 32.44 3.78
N ILE A 520 2.13 31.45 4.40
CA ILE A 520 3.58 31.24 4.33
C ILE A 520 3.84 30.27 3.19
N ILE A 521 4.65 30.69 2.21
CA ILE A 521 5.09 29.83 1.10
C ILE A 521 5.98 28.74 1.70
N ASP A 522 5.56 27.47 1.60
CA ASP A 522 6.43 26.33 1.85
C ASP A 522 7.45 26.20 0.71
N THR A 523 8.66 26.72 0.93
CA THR A 523 9.83 26.53 0.06
C THR A 523 10.32 25.08 0.03
#